data_AF-A0A9D6ZV26-F1
#
_entry.id   AF-A0A9D6ZV26-F1
#
_cell.length_a   1.000
_cell.length_b   1.000
_cell.length_c   1.000
_cell.angle_alpha   90.00
_cell.angle_beta   90.00
_cell.angle_gamma   90.00
#
_symmetry.space_group_name_H-M   'P 1'
#
loop_
_entity.id
_entity.type
_entity.pdbx_description
1 polymer ?
#
loop_
_entity_poly.entity_id
_entity_poly.type
_entity_poly.pdbx_seq_one_letter_code
_entity_poly.pdbx_strand_id
1 'polypeptide(L)'
;MREVIDKILWGTLIVLFGPTTMIVASWNALPGEPMYGVKIALEKAALTVASPSYASSGTLQIKYTERRYAETKQLLASRQSIEGLPYLQQQIAETKKMIENAPNKASQVALAKQYINTLASVSTDLEAQKQSYVAPRGIASAQRQPSANPPPTQSNPTATPTPIPTATSTPSPLPTTVAGRISTSAVTPTATVTPISKLTSSPTAAATTPAIAMAQQDQKSQISVSAPIPTNQAIVALQINQTQQDVSRTIADLQTIVKNDDKDQKENHRKQKEGQDKKEDKERREKEKKEEREK
;
A
#
# COMPACT_ATOMS: atom_id res chain seq x y z
N MET A 1 -30.08 -28.30 -28.78
CA MET A 1 -28.95 -27.33 -28.84
C MET A 1 -29.25 -26.03 -28.12
N ARG A 2 -30.40 -25.37 -28.31
CA ARG A 2 -30.73 -24.10 -27.62
C ARG A 2 -30.66 -24.19 -26.08
N GLU A 3 -31.16 -25.27 -25.48
CA GLU A 3 -31.11 -25.46 -24.02
C GLU A 3 -29.70 -25.61 -23.44
N VAL A 4 -28.74 -26.16 -24.20
CA VAL A 4 -27.36 -26.31 -23.74
C VAL A 4 -26.64 -24.96 -23.78
N ILE A 5 -26.90 -24.17 -24.82
CA ILE A 5 -26.38 -22.80 -24.94
C ILE A 5 -26.92 -21.93 -23.81
N ASP A 6 -28.20 -22.04 -23.48
CA ASP A 6 -28.83 -21.25 -22.42
C ASP A 6 -28.25 -21.58 -21.03
N LYS A 7 -27.98 -22.87 -20.77
CA LYS A 7 -27.30 -23.30 -19.54
C LYS A 7 -25.85 -22.83 -19.46
N ILE A 8 -25.12 -22.86 -20.57
CA ILE A 8 -23.74 -22.33 -20.63
C ILE A 8 -23.74 -20.81 -20.43
N LEU A 9 -24.68 -20.10 -21.05
CA LEU A 9 -24.82 -18.65 -20.91
C LEU A 9 -25.13 -18.26 -19.46
N TRP A 10 -26.10 -18.92 -18.82
CA TRP A 10 -26.43 -18.70 -17.41
C TRP A 10 -25.28 -19.06 -16.46
N GLY A 11 -24.61 -20.19 -16.71
CA GLY A 11 -23.41 -20.57 -15.94
C GLY A 11 -22.31 -19.51 -16.05
N THR A 12 -22.05 -19.04 -17.27
CA THR A 12 -21.06 -17.97 -17.53
C THR A 12 -21.48 -16.67 -16.86
N LEU A 13 -22.76 -16.31 -16.91
CA LEU A 13 -23.29 -15.10 -16.28
C LEU A 13 -23.09 -15.13 -14.76
N ILE A 14 -23.43 -16.24 -14.10
CA ILE A 14 -23.25 -16.39 -12.64
C ILE A 14 -21.77 -16.33 -12.27
N VAL A 15 -20.91 -17.00 -13.05
CA VAL A 15 -19.45 -17.02 -12.84
C VAL A 15 -18.83 -15.63 -13.04
N LEU A 16 -19.38 -14.77 -13.91
CA LEU A 16 -18.88 -13.40 -14.12
C LEU A 16 -19.51 -12.37 -13.17
N PHE A 17 -20.81 -12.45 -12.88
CA PHE A 17 -21.50 -11.42 -12.07
C PHE A 17 -21.20 -11.53 -10.58
N GLY A 18 -21.10 -12.75 -10.04
CA GLY A 18 -20.81 -12.96 -8.62
C GLY A 18 -19.51 -12.28 -8.17
N PRO A 19 -18.37 -12.51 -8.87
CA PRO A 19 -17.12 -11.83 -8.56
C PRO A 19 -17.16 -10.32 -8.79
N THR A 20 -17.88 -9.85 -9.81
CA THR A 20 -17.91 -8.43 -10.18
C THR A 20 -18.50 -7.56 -9.06
N THR A 21 -19.60 -7.99 -8.42
CA THR A 21 -20.19 -7.24 -7.29
C THR A 21 -19.28 -7.23 -6.06
N MET A 22 -18.59 -8.33 -5.77
CA MET A 22 -17.60 -8.39 -4.70
C MET A 22 -16.39 -7.47 -4.96
N ILE A 23 -15.92 -7.37 -6.20
CA ILE A 23 -14.82 -6.48 -6.57
C ILE A 23 -15.21 -5.02 -6.28
N VAL A 24 -16.40 -4.59 -6.69
CA VAL A 24 -16.87 -3.21 -6.46
C VAL A 24 -17.03 -2.92 -4.96
N ALA A 25 -17.62 -3.83 -4.20
CA ALA A 25 -17.80 -3.66 -2.75
C ALA A 25 -16.46 -3.61 -2.00
N SER A 26 -15.50 -4.44 -2.38
CA SER A 26 -14.18 -4.49 -1.73
C SER A 26 -13.28 -3.30 -2.08
N TRP A 27 -13.56 -2.57 -3.16
CA TRP A 27 -12.70 -1.49 -3.65
C TRP A 27 -12.53 -0.35 -2.64
N ASN A 28 -13.62 0.00 -1.95
CA ASN A 28 -13.66 1.07 -0.95
C ASN A 28 -13.40 0.58 0.48
N ALA A 29 -13.12 -0.72 0.67
CA ALA A 29 -12.86 -1.24 2.00
C ALA A 29 -11.59 -0.61 2.58
N LEU A 30 -11.69 -0.12 3.82
CA LEU A 30 -10.59 0.42 4.61
C LEU A 30 -9.98 -0.65 5.53
N PRO A 31 -8.72 -0.48 5.98
CA PRO A 31 -8.16 -1.28 7.06
C PRO A 31 -9.12 -1.34 8.27
N GLY A 32 -9.31 -2.56 8.81
CA GLY A 32 -10.25 -2.83 9.90
C GLY A 32 -11.66 -3.23 9.45
N GLU A 33 -12.04 -3.02 8.19
CA GLU A 33 -13.36 -3.41 7.68
C GLU A 33 -13.41 -4.90 7.26
N PRO A 34 -14.58 -5.57 7.37
CA PRO A 34 -14.70 -7.00 7.06
C PRO A 34 -14.28 -7.39 5.64
N MET A 35 -14.51 -6.50 4.66
CA MET A 35 -14.19 -6.76 3.24
C MET A 35 -12.74 -6.42 2.86
N TYR A 36 -11.94 -5.87 3.79
CA TYR A 36 -10.55 -5.50 3.50
C TYR A 36 -9.69 -6.73 3.15
N GLY A 37 -9.91 -7.86 3.82
CA GLY A 37 -9.20 -9.11 3.49
C GLY A 37 -9.43 -9.57 2.04
N VAL A 38 -10.66 -9.40 1.53
CA VAL A 38 -11.01 -9.72 0.14
C VAL A 38 -10.26 -8.79 -0.83
N LYS A 39 -10.16 -7.50 -0.51
CA LYS A 39 -9.37 -6.54 -1.29
C LYS A 39 -7.90 -6.95 -1.39
N ILE A 40 -7.27 -7.29 -0.26
CA ILE A 40 -5.88 -7.77 -0.26
C ILE A 40 -5.72 -9.04 -1.12
N ALA A 41 -6.66 -9.99 -1.02
CA ALA A 41 -6.63 -11.22 -1.82
C ALA A 41 -6.75 -10.93 -3.32
N LEU A 42 -7.65 -10.03 -3.74
CA LEU A 42 -7.80 -9.61 -5.13
C LEU A 42 -6.56 -8.91 -5.66
N GLU A 43 -5.91 -8.08 -4.84
CA GLU A 43 -4.67 -7.41 -5.22
C GLU A 43 -3.52 -8.39 -5.42
N LYS A 44 -3.40 -9.40 -4.54
CA LYS A 44 -2.44 -10.50 -4.72
C LYS A 44 -2.72 -11.31 -5.99
N ALA A 45 -3.98 -11.62 -6.26
CA ALA A 45 -4.37 -12.32 -7.49
C ALA A 45 -4.01 -11.51 -8.74
N ALA A 46 -4.28 -10.20 -8.73
CA ALA A 46 -3.91 -9.31 -9.82
C ALA A 46 -2.38 -9.23 -10.01
N LEU A 47 -1.60 -9.22 -8.93
CA LEU A 47 -0.13 -9.32 -9.01
C LEU A 47 0.32 -10.66 -9.60
N THR A 48 -0.31 -11.77 -9.24
CA THR A 48 -0.02 -13.08 -9.84
C THR A 48 -0.27 -13.07 -11.35
N VAL A 49 -1.39 -12.49 -11.79
CA VAL A 49 -1.71 -12.34 -13.22
C VAL A 49 -0.72 -11.42 -13.94
N ALA A 50 -0.26 -10.35 -13.29
CA ALA A 50 0.71 -9.42 -13.85
C ALA A 50 2.17 -9.92 -13.81
N SER A 51 2.46 -10.97 -13.05
CA SER A 51 3.82 -11.48 -12.79
C SER A 51 4.65 -11.87 -14.02
N PRO A 52 4.08 -12.33 -15.16
CA PRO A 52 4.88 -12.62 -16.36
C PRO A 52 5.59 -11.38 -16.93
N SER A 53 5.06 -10.18 -16.64
CA SER A 53 5.65 -8.91 -17.04
C SER A 53 6.12 -8.15 -15.81
N TYR A 54 7.43 -8.11 -15.62
CA TYR A 54 8.05 -7.38 -14.51
C TYR A 54 7.63 -5.89 -14.51
N ALA A 55 7.55 -5.26 -15.70
CA ALA A 55 7.08 -3.89 -15.83
C ALA A 55 5.64 -3.72 -15.33
N SER A 56 4.74 -4.61 -15.74
CA SER A 56 3.33 -4.57 -15.33
C SER A 56 3.15 -4.82 -13.84
N SER A 57 3.83 -5.82 -13.28
CA SER A 57 3.82 -6.08 -11.84
C SER A 57 4.40 -4.90 -11.04
N GLY A 58 5.44 -4.24 -11.56
CA GLY A 58 6.07 -3.10 -10.90
C GLY A 58 5.18 -1.87 -10.88
N THR A 59 4.58 -1.54 -12.02
CA THR A 59 3.58 -0.47 -12.09
C THR A 59 2.39 -0.75 -11.17
N LEU A 60 1.92 -1.99 -11.10
CA LEU A 60 0.81 -2.37 -10.23
C LEU A 60 1.16 -2.20 -8.74
N GLN A 61 2.36 -2.62 -8.32
CA GLN A 61 2.84 -2.40 -6.94
C GLN A 61 2.91 -0.90 -6.58
N ILE A 62 3.39 -0.06 -7.50
CA ILE A 62 3.41 1.40 -7.32
C ILE A 62 1.98 1.94 -7.14
N LYS A 63 1.02 1.45 -7.93
CA LYS A 63 -0.41 1.82 -7.79
C LYS A 63 -1.02 1.36 -6.47
N TYR A 64 -0.60 0.23 -5.94
CA TYR A 64 -1.00 -0.19 -4.59
C TYR A 64 -0.42 0.73 -3.51
N THR A 65 0.82 1.21 -3.64
CA THR A 65 1.34 2.24 -2.73
C THR A 65 0.47 3.51 -2.75
N GLU A 66 0.12 4.03 -3.94
CA GLU A 66 -0.77 5.20 -4.07
C GLU A 66 -2.12 4.95 -3.39
N ARG A 67 -2.69 3.75 -3.57
CA ARG A 67 -3.97 3.36 -2.96
C ARG A 67 -3.88 3.26 -1.44
N ARG A 68 -2.87 2.57 -0.91
CA ARG A 68 -2.65 2.46 0.56
C ARG A 68 -2.43 3.82 1.19
N TYR A 69 -1.76 4.72 0.46
CA TYR A 69 -1.63 6.10 0.88
C TYR A 69 -2.99 6.83 0.91
N ALA A 70 -3.83 6.69 -0.11
CA ALA A 70 -5.18 7.28 -0.12
C ALA A 70 -6.06 6.77 1.04
N GLU A 71 -6.00 5.48 1.34
CA GLU A 71 -6.69 4.88 2.51
C GLU A 71 -6.17 5.46 3.83
N THR A 72 -4.85 5.55 3.95
CA THR A 72 -4.18 6.18 5.10
C THR A 72 -4.64 7.62 5.27
N LYS A 73 -4.70 8.38 4.17
CA LYS A 73 -5.18 9.76 4.15
C LYS A 73 -6.62 9.87 4.66
N GLN A 74 -7.50 8.94 4.26
CA GLN A 74 -8.90 8.89 4.70
C GLN A 74 -9.01 8.57 6.20
N LEU A 75 -8.24 7.58 6.69
CA LEU A 75 -8.20 7.24 8.11
C LEU A 75 -7.65 8.40 8.95
N LEU A 76 -6.57 9.04 8.49
CA LEU A 76 -5.99 10.21 9.14
C LEU A 76 -6.92 11.43 9.05
N ALA A 77 -7.76 11.58 8.02
CA ALA A 77 -8.73 12.68 7.98
C ALA A 77 -9.81 12.52 9.06
N SER A 78 -10.21 11.29 9.37
CA SER A 78 -11.20 11.01 10.42
C SER A 78 -10.68 11.27 11.84
N ARG A 79 -9.35 11.39 12.02
CA ARG A 79 -8.66 11.43 13.33
C ARG A 79 -8.91 10.23 14.24
N GLN A 80 -9.56 9.19 13.73
CA GLN A 80 -9.98 8.04 14.52
C GLN A 80 -8.97 6.89 14.48
N SER A 81 -8.12 6.81 13.45
CA SER A 81 -7.26 5.65 13.29
C SER A 81 -5.94 5.98 12.58
N ILE A 82 -4.90 5.34 13.08
CA ILE A 82 -3.54 5.27 12.53
C ILE A 82 -3.29 3.94 11.79
N GLU A 83 -4.30 3.07 11.72
CA GLU A 83 -4.15 1.70 11.23
C GLU A 83 -3.67 1.65 9.77
N GLY A 84 -3.89 2.69 8.98
CA GLY A 84 -3.40 2.76 7.60
C GLY A 84 -1.88 2.88 7.46
N LEU A 85 -1.19 3.53 8.42
CA LEU A 85 0.24 3.82 8.31
C LEU A 85 1.10 2.54 8.21
N PRO A 86 0.89 1.49 9.05
CA PRO A 86 1.60 0.22 8.91
C PRO A 86 1.41 -0.45 7.54
N TYR A 87 0.19 -0.43 6.97
CA TYR A 87 -0.05 -1.00 5.64
C TYR A 87 0.65 -0.21 4.54
N LEU A 88 0.72 1.11 4.66
CA LEU A 88 1.49 1.95 3.75
C LEU A 88 2.99 1.63 3.85
N GLN A 89 3.56 1.54 5.05
CA GLN A 89 4.96 1.17 5.25
C GLN A 89 5.28 -0.21 4.68
N GLN A 90 4.42 -1.20 4.93
CA GLN A 90 4.58 -2.54 4.38
C GLN A 90 4.56 -2.53 2.86
N GLN A 91 3.59 -1.87 2.24
CA GLN A 91 3.50 -1.74 0.79
C GLN A 91 4.73 -1.03 0.21
N ILE A 92 5.27 -0.03 0.93
CA ILE A 92 6.48 0.66 0.51
C ILE A 92 7.68 -0.29 0.47
N ALA A 93 7.86 -1.08 1.54
CA ALA A 93 8.91 -2.07 1.64
C ALA A 93 8.79 -3.17 0.58
N GLU A 94 7.57 -3.66 0.31
CA GLU A 94 7.29 -4.66 -0.73
C GLU A 94 7.60 -4.13 -2.13
N THR A 95 7.15 -2.92 -2.46
CA THR A 95 7.46 -2.29 -3.76
C THR A 95 8.96 -2.04 -3.90
N LYS A 96 9.64 -1.57 -2.85
CA LYS A 96 11.11 -1.38 -2.85
C LYS A 96 11.83 -2.70 -3.12
N LYS A 97 11.50 -3.75 -2.36
CA LYS A 97 12.08 -5.08 -2.52
C LYS A 97 11.86 -5.63 -3.93
N MET A 98 10.67 -5.41 -4.50
CA MET A 98 10.37 -5.80 -5.86
C MET A 98 11.33 -5.11 -6.84
N ILE A 99 11.47 -3.78 -6.75
CA ILE A 99 12.40 -2.98 -7.57
C ILE A 99 13.85 -3.46 -7.41
N GLU A 100 14.31 -3.72 -6.19
CA GLU A 100 15.66 -4.24 -5.91
C GLU A 100 15.92 -5.61 -6.58
N ASN A 101 14.89 -6.44 -6.74
CA ASN A 101 14.96 -7.76 -7.37
C ASN A 101 14.63 -7.77 -8.87
N ALA A 102 14.71 -6.62 -9.54
CA ALA A 102 14.47 -6.55 -10.98
C ALA A 102 15.39 -7.48 -11.78
N PRO A 103 14.89 -8.21 -12.79
CA PRO A 103 15.70 -9.12 -13.59
C PRO A 103 16.71 -8.39 -14.50
N ASN A 104 16.49 -7.11 -14.79
CA ASN A 104 17.39 -6.30 -15.60
C ASN A 104 17.50 -4.88 -15.04
N LYS A 105 18.70 -4.29 -15.19
CA LYS A 105 19.06 -2.98 -14.64
C LYS A 105 18.23 -1.84 -15.24
N ALA A 106 17.93 -1.88 -16.55
CA ALA A 106 17.13 -0.85 -17.20
C ALA A 106 15.71 -0.75 -16.60
N SER A 107 15.03 -1.89 -16.38
CA SER A 107 13.70 -1.93 -15.75
C SER A 107 13.75 -1.54 -14.28
N GLN A 108 14.82 -1.92 -13.57
CA GLN A 108 15.07 -1.50 -12.20
C GLN A 108 15.08 0.04 -12.09
N VAL A 109 15.89 0.69 -12.93
CA VAL A 109 16.08 2.15 -12.94
C VAL A 109 14.80 2.85 -13.37
N ALA A 110 14.11 2.34 -14.39
CA ALA A 110 12.84 2.90 -14.86
C ALA A 110 11.78 2.90 -13.74
N LEU A 111 11.58 1.76 -13.07
CA LEU A 111 10.63 1.66 -11.96
C LEU A 111 11.08 2.47 -10.74
N ALA A 112 12.38 2.48 -10.42
CA ALA A 112 12.92 3.30 -9.33
C ALA A 112 12.62 4.79 -9.55
N LYS A 113 12.84 5.31 -10.76
CA LYS A 113 12.50 6.71 -11.13
C LYS A 113 11.00 6.99 -10.95
N GLN A 114 10.14 6.12 -11.47
CA GLN A 114 8.70 6.26 -11.33
C GLN A 114 8.29 6.26 -9.85
N TYR A 115 8.85 5.34 -9.07
CA TYR A 115 8.47 5.18 -7.67
C TYR A 115 8.97 6.31 -6.77
N ILE A 116 10.16 6.87 -7.04
CA ILE A 116 10.66 8.07 -6.37
C ILE A 116 9.66 9.23 -6.51
N ASN A 117 9.10 9.43 -7.71
CA ASN A 117 8.11 10.49 -7.94
C ASN A 117 6.85 10.27 -7.10
N THR A 118 6.33 9.03 -7.07
CA THR A 118 5.19 8.67 -6.22
C THR A 118 5.49 8.92 -4.74
N LEU A 119 6.65 8.48 -4.24
CA LEU A 119 7.04 8.65 -2.84
C LEU A 119 7.26 10.12 -2.46
N ALA A 120 7.75 10.96 -3.38
CA ALA A 120 7.87 12.40 -3.15
C ALA A 120 6.50 13.05 -2.92
N SER A 121 5.47 12.67 -3.69
CA SER A 121 4.10 13.13 -3.47
C SER A 121 3.54 12.64 -2.13
N VAL A 122 3.74 11.37 -1.79
CA VAL A 122 3.31 10.80 -0.49
C VAL A 122 3.97 11.53 0.68
N SER A 123 5.29 11.77 0.61
CA SER A 123 6.03 12.48 1.65
C SER A 123 5.50 13.91 1.85
N THR A 124 5.24 14.62 0.75
CA THR A 124 4.73 16.00 0.78
C THR A 124 3.37 16.06 1.45
N ASP A 125 2.45 15.19 1.06
CA ASP A 125 1.12 15.19 1.65
C ASP A 125 1.12 14.73 3.13
N LEU A 126 1.96 13.75 3.50
CA LEU A 126 2.08 13.31 4.90
C LEU A 126 2.56 14.46 5.79
N GLU A 127 3.42 15.34 5.30
CA GLU A 127 3.83 16.53 6.05
C GLU A 127 2.68 17.55 6.21
N ALA A 128 1.90 17.76 5.16
CA ALA A 128 0.68 18.57 5.24
C ALA A 128 -0.32 17.99 6.26
N GLN A 129 -0.52 16.67 6.27
CA GLN A 129 -1.37 16.03 7.27
C GLN A 129 -0.81 16.17 8.68
N LYS A 130 0.50 15.95 8.89
CA LYS A 130 1.14 16.14 10.20
C LYS A 130 0.88 17.53 10.77
N GLN A 131 0.99 18.59 9.95
CA GLN A 131 0.71 19.96 10.38
C GLN A 131 -0.74 20.15 10.86
N SER A 132 -1.71 19.49 10.22
CA SER A 132 -3.13 19.54 10.63
C SER A 132 -3.42 18.86 11.98
N TYR A 133 -2.52 17.98 12.44
CA TYR A 133 -2.60 17.31 13.74
C TYR A 133 -1.91 18.10 14.86
N VAL A 134 -0.81 18.78 14.55
CA VAL A 134 -0.03 19.53 15.56
C VAL A 134 -0.63 20.91 15.82
N ALA A 135 -1.27 21.52 14.82
CA ALA A 135 -1.95 22.79 15.03
C ALA A 135 -2.98 22.62 16.17
N PRO A 136 -2.85 23.36 17.29
CA PRO A 136 -3.90 23.42 18.29
C PRO A 136 -5.17 23.73 17.51
N ARG A 137 -6.25 22.99 17.77
CA ARG A 137 -7.57 23.37 17.28
C ARG A 137 -7.83 24.70 17.98
N GLY A 138 -7.35 25.79 17.38
CA GLY A 138 -7.59 27.14 17.81
C GLY A 138 -9.07 27.12 18.03
N ILE A 139 -9.46 27.30 19.29
CA ILE A 139 -10.83 27.25 19.75
C ILE A 139 -11.47 28.24 18.79
N ALA A 140 -12.11 27.72 17.74
CA ALA A 140 -12.70 28.55 16.73
C ALA A 140 -13.77 29.20 17.55
N SER A 141 -13.49 30.43 17.96
CA SER A 141 -14.30 31.24 18.83
C SER A 141 -15.68 30.99 18.29
N ALA A 142 -16.54 30.39 19.10
CA ALA A 142 -17.94 30.28 18.76
C ALA A 142 -18.43 31.72 18.70
N GLN A 143 -18.15 32.38 17.58
CA GLN A 143 -18.71 33.63 17.19
C GLN A 143 -20.14 33.21 16.93
N ARG A 144 -20.91 33.26 18.01
CA ARG A 144 -22.35 33.17 18.03
C ARG A 144 -22.79 34.16 16.97
N GLN A 145 -22.97 33.66 15.75
CA GLN A 145 -23.66 34.40 14.73
C GLN A 145 -25.08 34.52 15.27
N PRO A 146 -25.55 35.73 15.63
CA PRO A 146 -26.95 35.88 16.01
C PRO A 146 -27.77 35.37 14.83
N SER A 147 -28.42 34.23 15.04
CA SER A 147 -29.36 33.65 14.11
C SER A 147 -30.55 34.60 14.07
N ALA A 148 -30.55 35.52 13.11
CA ALA A 148 -31.79 36.07 12.61
C ALA A 148 -32.52 34.88 11.99
N ASN A 149 -33.48 34.35 12.73
CA ASN A 149 -34.36 33.26 12.34
C ASN A 149 -35.48 33.85 11.46
N PRO A 150 -35.43 33.78 10.12
CA PRO A 150 -36.64 33.99 9.34
C PRO A 150 -37.62 32.83 9.66
N PRO A 151 -38.93 33.13 9.81
CA PRO A 151 -39.93 32.12 10.14
C PRO A 151 -39.91 30.99 9.10
N PRO A 152 -40.08 29.72 9.52
CA PRO A 152 -40.08 28.59 8.61
C PRO A 152 -41.30 28.65 7.68
N THR A 153 -41.07 28.87 6.39
CA THR A 153 -42.07 28.61 5.36
C THR A 153 -42.28 27.11 5.30
N GLN A 154 -43.45 26.63 5.75
CA GLN A 154 -43.89 25.24 5.57
C GLN A 154 -43.96 24.94 4.07
N SER A 155 -42.95 24.27 3.52
CA SER A 155 -43.07 23.57 2.25
C SER A 155 -43.90 22.31 2.51
N ASN A 156 -45.12 22.33 1.97
CA ASN A 156 -46.02 21.19 1.98
C ASN A 156 -45.31 19.98 1.34
N PRO A 157 -45.16 18.84 2.03
CA PRO A 157 -44.50 17.68 1.44
C PRO A 157 -45.39 17.11 0.34
N THR A 158 -44.95 17.28 -0.92
CA THR A 158 -45.48 16.48 -2.03
C THR A 158 -45.11 15.03 -1.74
N ALA A 159 -46.10 14.23 -1.36
CA ALA A 159 -45.97 12.80 -1.13
C ALA A 159 -45.36 12.16 -2.39
N THR A 160 -44.10 11.77 -2.30
CA THR A 160 -43.47 10.91 -3.30
C THR A 160 -44.13 9.53 -3.15
N PRO A 161 -44.75 8.97 -4.20
CA PRO A 161 -45.40 7.68 -4.10
C PRO A 161 -44.35 6.62 -3.75
N THR A 162 -44.49 6.02 -2.57
CA THR A 162 -43.76 4.83 -2.16
C THR A 162 -44.00 3.75 -3.22
N PRO A 163 -42.96 3.21 -3.87
CA PRO A 163 -43.13 2.08 -4.77
C PRO A 163 -43.70 0.92 -3.96
N ILE A 164 -44.91 0.50 -4.32
CA ILE A 164 -45.56 -0.69 -3.78
C ILE A 164 -44.65 -1.88 -4.12
N PRO A 165 -44.21 -2.67 -3.12
CA PRO A 165 -43.45 -3.87 -3.39
C PRO A 165 -44.32 -4.84 -4.20
N THR A 166 -44.00 -5.02 -5.47
CA THR A 166 -44.56 -6.10 -6.27
C THR A 166 -44.17 -7.41 -5.61
N ALA A 167 -45.15 -8.14 -5.07
CA ALA A 167 -44.95 -9.48 -4.54
C ALA A 167 -44.49 -10.40 -5.68
N THR A 168 -43.19 -10.66 -5.75
CA THR A 168 -42.64 -11.71 -6.60
C THR A 168 -43.08 -13.05 -5.99
N SER A 169 -44.06 -13.68 -6.63
CA SER A 169 -44.45 -15.06 -6.36
C SER A 169 -43.23 -15.96 -6.59
N THR A 170 -42.64 -16.41 -5.50
CA THR A 170 -41.63 -17.48 -5.56
C THR A 170 -42.34 -18.75 -6.03
N PRO A 171 -41.96 -19.33 -7.19
CA PRO A 171 -42.54 -20.59 -7.62
C PRO A 171 -42.17 -21.67 -6.59
N SER A 172 -43.19 -22.27 -5.98
CA SER A 172 -43.06 -23.42 -5.11
C SER A 172 -42.34 -24.55 -5.86
N PRO A 173 -41.21 -25.08 -5.35
CA PRO A 173 -40.53 -26.18 -6.01
C PRO A 173 -41.42 -27.42 -5.98
N LEU A 174 -41.60 -28.01 -7.16
CA LEU A 174 -42.24 -29.32 -7.34
C LEU A 174 -41.37 -30.39 -6.65
N PRO A 175 -41.94 -31.26 -5.79
CA PRO A 175 -41.16 -32.31 -5.14
C PRO A 175 -40.79 -33.40 -6.15
N THR A 176 -39.58 -33.32 -6.71
CA THR A 176 -39.02 -34.42 -7.48
C THR A 176 -38.51 -35.49 -6.52
N THR A 177 -39.30 -36.55 -6.37
CA THR A 177 -38.90 -37.78 -5.70
C THR A 177 -37.91 -38.53 -6.60
N VAL A 178 -36.62 -38.42 -6.32
CA VAL A 178 -35.59 -39.27 -6.93
C VAL A 178 -35.21 -40.35 -5.92
N ALA A 179 -35.74 -41.56 -6.12
CA ALA A 179 -35.24 -42.76 -5.49
C ALA A 179 -33.97 -43.20 -6.23
N GLY A 180 -32.81 -43.06 -5.58
CA GLY A 180 -31.54 -43.46 -6.17
C GLY A 180 -30.43 -43.46 -5.13
N ARG A 181 -30.28 -44.59 -4.44
CA ARG A 181 -29.18 -44.87 -3.50
C ARG A 181 -27.85 -44.81 -4.23
N ILE A 182 -26.92 -43.98 -3.75
CA ILE A 182 -25.50 -44.32 -3.75
C ILE A 182 -24.90 -43.77 -2.46
N SER A 183 -24.39 -44.68 -1.63
CA SER A 183 -23.58 -44.37 -0.46
C SER A 183 -22.23 -43.86 -0.92
N THR A 184 -21.86 -42.65 -0.50
CA THR A 184 -20.48 -42.18 -0.50
C THR A 184 -20.22 -41.55 0.86
N SER A 185 -19.28 -42.17 1.58
CA SER A 185 -18.94 -41.92 2.97
C SER A 185 -18.59 -40.46 3.24
N ALA A 186 -19.27 -39.88 4.22
CA ALA A 186 -18.92 -38.60 4.80
C ALA A 186 -17.60 -38.75 5.58
N VAL A 187 -16.55 -38.09 5.10
CA VAL A 187 -15.35 -37.84 5.92
C VAL A 187 -15.60 -36.51 6.61
N THR A 188 -15.93 -36.58 7.89
CA THR A 188 -16.00 -35.41 8.79
C THR A 188 -14.56 -35.01 9.14
N PRO A 189 -14.06 -33.83 8.70
CA PRO A 189 -12.85 -33.31 9.30
C PRO A 189 -13.22 -32.75 10.68
N THR A 190 -13.01 -33.56 11.71
CA THR A 190 -12.94 -33.08 13.09
C THR A 190 -11.72 -32.18 13.21
N ALA A 191 -11.92 -30.86 13.12
CA ALA A 191 -10.91 -29.90 13.49
C ALA A 191 -10.66 -30.03 15.00
N THR A 192 -9.60 -30.76 15.35
CA THR A 192 -9.06 -30.80 16.72
C THR A 192 -8.45 -29.43 16.98
N VAL A 193 -9.18 -28.60 17.72
CA VAL A 193 -8.65 -27.34 18.25
C VAL A 193 -7.72 -27.70 19.38
N THR A 194 -6.41 -27.75 19.10
CA THR A 194 -5.38 -27.82 20.12
C THR A 194 -5.39 -26.49 20.89
N PRO A 195 -5.61 -26.48 22.22
CA PRO A 195 -5.50 -25.26 23.00
C PRO A 195 -4.05 -24.77 22.94
N ILE A 196 -3.85 -23.60 22.34
CA ILE A 196 -2.56 -22.94 22.30
C ILE A 196 -2.18 -22.56 23.72
N SER A 197 -1.12 -23.20 24.20
CA SER A 197 -0.45 -22.91 25.46
C SER A 197 -0.14 -21.42 25.57
N LYS A 198 -0.61 -20.86 26.68
CA LYS A 198 -0.27 -19.55 27.23
C LYS A 198 1.25 -19.38 27.33
N LEU A 199 1.87 -18.76 26.33
CA LEU A 199 3.26 -18.31 26.41
C LEU A 199 3.33 -17.06 27.27
N THR A 200 3.69 -17.28 28.53
CA THR A 200 4.09 -16.23 29.46
C THR A 200 5.60 -16.06 29.30
N SER A 201 6.04 -15.14 28.43
CA SER A 201 7.45 -14.75 28.36
C SER A 201 7.69 -13.59 29.32
N SER A 202 8.18 -13.95 30.51
CA SER A 202 8.80 -13.02 31.45
C SER A 202 10.16 -12.56 30.88
N PRO A 203 10.41 -11.25 30.69
CA PRO A 203 11.74 -10.79 30.33
C PRO A 203 12.66 -10.87 31.56
N THR A 204 13.54 -11.87 31.57
CA THR A 204 14.70 -11.90 32.47
C THR A 204 15.74 -10.93 31.94
N ALA A 205 15.82 -9.74 32.53
CA ALA A 205 16.86 -8.77 32.26
C ALA A 205 18.18 -9.26 32.87
N ALA A 206 19.11 -9.70 32.01
CA ALA A 206 20.50 -9.93 32.40
C ALA A 206 21.20 -8.57 32.55
N ALA A 207 21.36 -8.12 33.79
CA ALA A 207 22.25 -7.04 34.14
C ALA A 207 23.70 -7.51 33.99
N THR A 208 24.48 -6.87 33.12
CA THR A 208 25.95 -6.89 33.18
C THR A 208 26.43 -5.46 33.34
N THR A 209 26.80 -5.15 34.58
CA THR A 209 27.42 -3.92 35.03
C THR A 209 28.92 -3.98 34.73
N PRO A 210 29.53 -2.93 34.15
CA PRO A 210 30.89 -2.57 34.50
C PRO A 210 30.86 -1.48 35.57
N ALA A 211 31.47 -1.79 36.70
CA ALA A 211 31.70 -0.88 37.81
C ALA A 211 32.66 0.23 37.38
N ILE A 212 32.23 1.49 37.48
CA ILE A 212 33.11 2.63 37.70
C ILE A 212 32.50 3.44 38.84
N ALA A 213 33.27 3.52 39.93
CA ALA A 213 32.92 4.19 41.17
C ALA A 213 33.14 5.71 41.10
N MET A 214 32.52 6.39 42.08
CA MET A 214 32.84 7.72 42.61
C MET A 214 32.30 8.95 41.84
N ALA A 215 31.12 9.41 42.27
CA ALA A 215 31.00 10.61 43.11
C ALA A 215 29.56 10.75 43.63
N GLN A 216 29.41 10.63 44.96
CA GLN A 216 28.19 10.97 45.67
C GLN A 216 27.96 12.48 45.58
N GLN A 217 26.83 12.89 45.02
CA GLN A 217 26.27 14.21 45.30
C GLN A 217 24.83 14.01 45.78
N ASP A 218 24.62 14.35 47.05
CA ASP A 218 23.33 14.49 47.72
C ASP A 218 22.38 15.33 46.86
N GLN A 219 21.35 14.70 46.28
CA GLN A 219 20.13 15.39 45.87
C GLN A 219 18.91 14.74 46.54
N LYS A 220 18.65 15.24 47.74
CA LYS A 220 17.41 15.11 48.48
C LYS A 220 16.30 15.89 47.76
N SER A 221 15.19 15.20 47.50
CA SER A 221 13.89 15.73 47.06
C SER A 221 13.76 16.16 45.59
N GLN A 222 13.69 15.20 44.67
CA GLN A 222 13.01 15.44 43.39
C GLN A 222 11.55 14.99 43.47
N ILE A 223 10.68 15.99 43.42
CA ILE A 223 9.24 15.88 43.22
C ILE A 223 9.03 15.06 41.94
N SER A 224 8.37 13.91 42.07
CA SER A 224 7.94 13.07 40.96
C SER A 224 6.89 13.81 40.13
N VAL A 225 7.35 14.63 39.18
CA VAL A 225 6.48 15.30 38.20
C VAL A 225 6.00 14.22 37.23
N SER A 226 4.77 13.76 37.41
CA SER A 226 4.12 12.82 36.49
C SER A 226 4.21 13.40 35.08
N ALA A 227 5.01 12.77 34.21
CA ALA A 227 5.08 13.17 32.81
C ALA A 227 3.65 13.15 32.23
N PRO A 228 3.24 14.20 31.51
CA PRO A 228 1.91 14.23 30.93
C PRO A 228 1.75 13.03 29.99
N ILE A 229 0.69 12.25 30.19
CA ILE A 229 0.34 11.14 29.30
C ILE A 229 0.24 11.72 27.88
N PRO A 230 1.03 11.24 26.91
CA PRO A 230 0.97 11.76 25.56
C PRO A 230 -0.45 11.59 25.05
N THR A 231 -1.06 12.69 24.59
CA THR A 231 -2.38 12.64 23.98
C THR A 231 -2.32 11.77 22.73
N ASN A 232 -3.43 11.12 22.35
CA ASN A 232 -3.50 10.30 21.13
C ASN A 232 -2.98 11.04 19.88
N GLN A 233 -3.09 12.37 19.84
CA GLN A 233 -2.57 13.20 18.74
C GLN A 233 -1.04 13.23 18.68
N ALA A 234 -0.34 13.25 19.82
CA ALA A 234 1.11 13.21 19.86
C ALA A 234 1.64 11.86 19.34
N ILE A 235 0.95 10.75 19.66
CA ILE A 235 1.26 9.41 19.15
C ILE A 235 1.08 9.35 17.62
N VAL A 236 -0.04 9.88 17.11
CA VAL A 236 -0.29 9.95 15.66
C VAL A 236 0.79 10.76 14.94
N ALA A 237 1.12 11.95 15.45
CA ALA A 237 2.15 12.81 14.85
C ALA A 237 3.53 12.13 14.84
N LEU A 238 3.87 11.38 15.90
CA LEU A 238 5.10 10.60 15.97
C LEU A 238 5.15 9.51 14.89
N GLN A 239 4.06 8.77 14.69
CA GLN A 239 3.99 7.72 13.67
C GLN A 239 4.02 8.27 12.24
N ILE A 240 3.37 9.41 11.98
CA ILE A 240 3.48 10.10 10.69
C ILE A 240 4.94 10.47 10.43
N ASN A 241 5.64 11.03 11.42
CA ASN A 241 7.06 11.37 11.30
C ASN A 241 7.92 10.12 11.03
N GLN A 242 7.68 9.01 11.73
CA GLN A 242 8.39 7.75 11.47
C GLN A 242 8.15 7.26 10.03
N THR A 243 6.91 7.29 9.56
CA THR A 243 6.55 6.90 8.19
C THR A 243 7.24 7.80 7.15
N GLN A 244 7.32 9.11 7.39
CA GLN A 244 8.06 10.03 6.53
C GLN A 244 9.57 9.74 6.49
N GLN A 245 10.18 9.37 7.62
CA GLN A 245 11.58 8.99 7.66
C GLN A 245 11.82 7.73 6.82
N ASP A 246 10.93 6.74 6.91
CA ASP A 246 11.01 5.52 6.10
C ASP A 246 10.84 5.80 4.60
N VAL A 247 9.89 6.68 4.25
CA VAL A 247 9.72 7.17 2.86
C VAL A 247 11.00 7.85 2.38
N SER A 248 11.58 8.74 3.18
CA SER A 248 12.80 9.48 2.84
C SER A 248 14.01 8.57 2.66
N ARG A 249 14.17 7.57 3.54
CA ARG A 249 15.21 6.52 3.41
C ARG A 249 15.02 5.73 2.12
N THR A 250 13.78 5.33 1.82
CA THR A 250 13.46 4.59 0.60
C THR A 250 13.77 5.41 -0.65
N ILE A 251 13.44 6.71 -0.67
CA ILE A 251 13.80 7.62 -1.77
C ILE A 251 15.32 7.69 -1.92
N ALA A 252 16.07 7.89 -0.83
CA ALA A 252 17.52 7.97 -0.86
C ALA A 252 18.15 6.68 -1.44
N ASP A 253 17.70 5.52 -0.97
CA ASP A 253 18.15 4.22 -1.46
C ASP A 253 17.88 4.07 -2.97
N LEU A 254 16.66 4.35 -3.43
CA LEU A 254 16.32 4.26 -4.85
C LEU A 254 17.09 5.27 -5.72
N GLN A 255 17.42 6.45 -5.18
CA GLN A 255 18.27 7.42 -5.88
C GLN A 255 19.69 6.88 -6.09
N THR A 256 20.21 6.02 -5.20
CA THR A 256 21.52 5.39 -5.42
C THR A 256 21.51 4.46 -6.62
N ILE A 257 20.43 3.69 -6.81
CA ILE A 257 20.22 2.82 -7.97
C ILE A 257 20.25 3.64 -9.26
N VAL A 258 19.52 4.76 -9.29
CA VAL A 258 19.47 5.66 -10.46
C VAL A 258 20.84 6.26 -10.76
N LYS A 259 21.53 6.80 -9.74
CA LYS A 259 22.86 7.44 -9.91
C LYS A 259 23.92 6.45 -10.39
N ASN A 260 23.85 5.20 -9.95
CA ASN A 260 24.79 4.16 -10.37
C ASN A 260 24.59 3.77 -11.84
N ASP A 261 23.37 3.85 -12.37
CA ASP A 261 23.13 3.64 -13.81
C ASP A 261 23.72 4.77 -14.66
N ASP A 262 23.54 6.03 -14.25
CA ASP A 262 24.10 7.18 -14.96
C ASP A 262 25.64 7.13 -15.03
N LYS A 263 26.29 6.64 -13.96
CA LYS A 263 27.74 6.42 -13.93
C LYS A 263 28.19 5.34 -14.92
N ASP A 264 27.51 4.19 -14.92
CA ASP A 264 27.85 3.09 -15.82
C ASP A 264 27.65 3.47 -17.29
N GLN A 265 26.57 4.21 -17.60
CA GLN A 265 26.34 4.72 -18.95
C GLN A 265 27.44 5.70 -19.38
N LYS A 266 27.85 6.61 -18.49
CA LYS A 266 28.94 7.56 -18.76
C LYS A 266 30.27 6.85 -18.98
N GLU A 267 30.57 5.82 -18.20
CA GLU A 267 31.79 5.03 -18.35
C GLU A 267 31.80 4.24 -19.67
N ASN A 268 30.67 3.61 -20.03
CA ASN A 268 30.53 2.91 -21.29
C ASN A 268 30.69 3.85 -22.49
N HIS A 269 30.10 5.05 -22.43
CA HIS A 269 30.27 6.05 -23.47
C HIS A 269 31.73 6.53 -23.60
N ARG A 270 32.42 6.71 -22.46
CA ARG A 270 33.85 7.03 -22.46
C ARG A 270 34.70 5.94 -23.10
N LYS A 271 34.44 4.66 -22.78
CA LYS A 271 35.16 3.51 -23.39
C LYS A 271 34.90 3.39 -24.88
N GLN A 272 33.66 3.64 -25.33
CA GLN A 272 33.33 3.66 -26.76
C GLN A 272 34.08 4.78 -27.49
N LYS A 273 34.11 5.99 -26.92
CA LYS A 273 34.84 7.11 -27.48
C LYS A 273 36.35 6.83 -27.55
N GLU A 274 36.95 6.33 -26.48
CA GLU A 274 38.38 5.95 -26.47
C GLU A 274 38.69 4.84 -27.48
N GLY A 275 37.77 3.91 -27.71
CA GLY A 275 37.90 2.88 -28.74
C GLY A 275 37.81 3.44 -30.17
N GLN A 276 36.92 4.41 -30.40
CA GLN A 276 36.79 5.11 -31.67
C GLN A 276 38.03 5.95 -31.97
N ASP A 277 38.50 6.75 -31.02
CA ASP A 277 39.69 7.60 -31.17
C ASP A 277 40.94 6.75 -31.51
N LYS A 278 41.09 5.58 -30.87
CA LYS A 278 42.19 4.64 -31.18
C LYS A 278 42.08 4.02 -32.58
N LYS A 279 40.85 3.76 -33.04
CA LYS A 279 40.61 3.22 -34.39
C LYS A 279 40.95 4.28 -35.45
N GLU A 280 40.51 5.52 -35.23
CA GLU A 280 40.81 6.65 -36.12
C GLU A 280 42.32 6.94 -36.19
N ASP A 281 43.04 6.94 -35.05
CA ASP A 281 44.50 7.09 -35.03
C ASP A 281 45.21 5.96 -35.78
N LYS A 282 44.75 4.72 -35.63
CA LYS A 282 45.30 3.57 -36.35
C LYS A 282 45.10 3.69 -37.87
N GLU A 283 43.88 4.03 -38.32
CA GLU A 283 43.58 4.21 -39.74
C GLU A 283 44.40 5.35 -40.35
N ARG A 284 44.62 6.44 -39.59
CA ARG A 284 45.48 7.54 -40.03
C ARG A 284 46.92 7.10 -40.23
N ARG A 285 47.50 6.36 -39.27
CA ARG A 285 48.86 5.80 -39.38
C ARG A 285 49.00 4.80 -40.54
N GLU A 286 47.97 4.00 -40.82
CA GLU A 286 47.97 3.08 -41.95
C GLU A 286 47.92 3.80 -43.30
N LYS A 287 47.16 4.91 -43.41
CA LYS A 287 47.15 5.77 -44.59
C LYS A 287 48.50 6.45 -44.82
N GLU A 288 49.10 7.03 -43.78
CA GLU A 288 50.43 7.65 -43.86
C GLU A 288 51.49 6.65 -44.34
N LYS A 289 51.49 5.43 -43.78
CA LYS A 289 52.39 4.35 -44.23
C LYS A 289 52.16 3.92 -45.68
N LYS A 290 50.94 4.02 -46.19
CA LYS A 290 50.63 3.68 -47.58
C LYS A 290 51.15 4.77 -48.52
N GLU A 291 50.94 6.03 -48.18
CA GLU A 291 51.47 7.17 -48.94
C GLU A 291 53.00 7.18 -49.00
N GLU A 292 53.69 6.78 -47.92
CA GLU A 292 55.15 6.63 -47.91
C GLU A 292 55.65 5.53 -48.85
N ARG A 293 54.86 4.46 -49.09
CA ARG A 293 55.24 3.36 -49.99
C ARG A 293 55.02 3.68 -51.46
N GLU A 294 54.21 4.69 -51.77
CA GLU A 294 53.90 5.11 -53.14
C GLU A 294 54.89 6.18 -53.67
N LYS A 295 55.72 6.76 -52.79
CA LYS A 295 56.79 7.71 -53.15
C LYS A 295 58.11 6.99 -53.41
#